data_AF-A0A8T5UXB1-F1
#
_entry.id   AF-A0A8T5UXB1-F1
#
_cell.length_a   1.000
_cell.length_b   1.000
_cell.length_c   1.000
_cell.angle_alpha   90.00
_cell.angle_beta   90.00
_cell.angle_gamma   90.00
#
_symmetry.space_group_name_H-M   'P 1'
#
loop_
_entity.id
_entity.type
_entity.pdbx_description
1 polymer ?
#
loop_
_entity_poly.entity_id
_entity_poly.type
_entity_poly.pdbx_seq_one_letter_code
_entity_poly.pdbx_strand_id
1 'polypeptide(L)' 'SEYAGTGRLMYGTKAGTYFDEVPITFTAATEVEAEIVDLVEGVEYFYRIVQDQAVEGTDEISGSTGDYSFTAVAI' A
#
# COMPACT_ATOMS: atom_id res chain seq x y z
N SER A 1 -8.42 -23.79 0.32
CA SER A 1 -7.23 -22.92 0.42
C SER A 1 -7.67 -21.55 -0.02
N GLU A 2 -7.61 -20.57 0.89
CA GLU A 2 -7.90 -19.19 0.53
C GLU A 2 -6.71 -18.70 -0.31
N TYR A 3 -6.94 -18.41 -1.57
CA TYR A 3 -5.90 -17.91 -2.46
C TYR A 3 -5.63 -16.45 -2.07
N ALA A 4 -4.53 -16.22 -1.38
CA ALA A 4 -4.11 -14.89 -0.96
C ALA A 4 -2.86 -14.50 -1.75
N GLY A 5 -2.93 -13.35 -2.42
CA GLY A 5 -1.77 -12.68 -3.01
C GLY A 5 -1.05 -11.89 -1.92
N THR A 6 0.20 -11.51 -2.17
CA THR A 6 0.97 -10.68 -1.24
C THR A 6 1.45 -9.43 -1.94
N GLY A 7 1.65 -8.37 -1.16
CA GLY A 7 2.24 -7.13 -1.62
C GLY A 7 2.77 -6.29 -0.50
N ARG A 8 3.14 -5.06 -0.83
CA ARG A 8 3.65 -4.05 0.08
C ARG A 8 3.07 -2.69 -0.25
N LEU A 9 2.63 -1.96 0.77
CA LEU A 9 2.46 -0.51 0.71
C LEU A 9 3.82 0.11 1.00
N MET A 10 4.41 0.79 0.04
CA MET A 10 5.67 1.50 0.21
C MET A 10 5.38 3.00 0.40
N TYR A 11 6.04 3.65 1.36
CA TYR A 11 5.82 5.07 1.64
C TYR A 11 7.11 5.84 1.97
N GLY A 12 7.04 7.18 1.90
CA GLY A 12 8.16 8.07 2.20
C GLY A 12 7.79 9.54 2.00
N THR A 13 8.70 10.46 2.36
CA THR A 13 8.44 11.91 2.28
C THR A 13 8.79 12.54 0.92
N LYS A 14 9.15 11.71 -0.07
CA LYS A 14 9.53 12.17 -1.41
C LYS A 14 8.92 11.27 -2.47
N ALA A 15 8.17 11.86 -3.41
CA ALA A 15 7.61 11.14 -4.54
C ALA A 15 8.66 10.31 -5.28
N GLY A 16 8.31 9.06 -5.61
CA GLY A 16 9.21 8.11 -6.28
C GLY A 16 10.36 7.56 -5.42
N THR A 17 10.47 7.95 -4.15
CA THR A 17 11.45 7.38 -3.21
C THR A 17 10.76 6.92 -1.94
N TYR A 18 10.65 5.60 -1.78
CA TYR A 18 9.94 4.96 -0.68
C TYR A 18 10.94 4.17 0.16
N PHE A 19 11.10 4.55 1.42
CA PHE A 19 12.08 3.95 2.34
C PHE A 19 11.46 2.96 3.30
N ASP A 20 10.16 3.12 3.56
CA ASP A 20 9.41 2.31 4.50
C ASP A 20 8.39 1.45 3.75
N GLU A 21 8.07 0.28 4.31
CA GLU A 21 7.11 -0.66 3.74
C GLU A 21 6.21 -1.29 4.81
N VAL A 22 4.92 -1.44 4.47
CA VAL A 22 3.93 -2.19 5.24
C VAL A 22 3.53 -3.40 4.41
N PRO A 23 3.69 -4.64 4.92
CA PRO A 23 3.24 -5.84 4.20
C PRO A 23 1.71 -5.85 4.13
N ILE A 24 1.18 -6.19 2.95
CA ILE A 24 -0.26 -6.33 2.71
C ILE A 24 -0.56 -7.71 2.15
N THR A 25 -1.72 -8.25 2.55
CA THR A 25 -2.24 -9.51 2.04
C THR A 25 -3.46 -9.20 1.19
N PHE A 26 -3.40 -9.53 -0.09
CA PHE A 26 -4.55 -9.45 -0.98
C PHE A 26 -5.39 -10.71 -0.80
N THR A 27 -6.62 -10.55 -0.38
CA THR A 27 -7.60 -11.64 -0.38
C THR A 27 -8.53 -11.46 -1.56
N ALA A 28 -9.37 -12.46 -1.86
CA ALA A 28 -10.46 -12.29 -2.82
C ALA A 28 -11.54 -11.29 -2.35
N ALA A 29 -11.37 -10.67 -1.16
CA ALA A 29 -12.22 -9.58 -0.72
C ALA A 29 -12.05 -8.36 -1.62
N THR A 30 -13.12 -7.56 -1.71
CA THR A 30 -13.17 -6.34 -2.53
C THR A 30 -12.37 -5.18 -1.95
N GLU A 31 -11.88 -5.29 -0.72
CA GLU A 31 -11.18 -4.23 -0.01
C GLU A 31 -10.03 -4.81 0.84
N VAL A 32 -8.89 -4.11 0.83
CA VAL A 32 -7.69 -4.43 1.62
C VAL A 32 -7.31 -3.17 2.39
N GLU A 33 -7.21 -3.28 3.70
CA GLU A 33 -6.80 -2.20 4.58
C GLU A 33 -5.33 -2.37 5.02
N ALA A 34 -4.62 -1.24 5.14
CA ALA A 34 -3.26 -1.19 5.64
C ALA A 34 -3.08 0.08 6.49
N GLU A 35 -2.34 -0.03 7.59
CA GLU A 35 -2.09 1.08 8.51
C GLU A 35 -0.63 1.53 8.43
N ILE A 36 -0.43 2.85 8.40
CA ILE A 36 0.89 3.47 8.52
C ILE A 36 0.92 4.23 9.84
N VAL A 37 1.85 3.87 10.71
CA VAL A 37 1.99 4.42 12.07
C VAL A 37 3.24 5.29 12.20
N ASP A 38 3.39 5.96 13.34
CA ASP A 38 4.56 6.77 13.71
C ASP A 38 4.89 7.90 12.72
N LEU A 39 3.86 8.44 12.06
CA LEU A 39 4.00 9.56 11.14
C LEU A 39 4.19 10.88 11.88
N VAL A 40 5.04 11.74 11.31
CA VAL A 40 5.25 13.08 11.83
C VAL A 40 4.11 13.98 11.33
N GLU A 41 3.36 14.56 12.26
CA GLU A 41 2.26 15.47 11.95
C GLU A 41 2.70 16.62 11.03
N GLY A 42 1.85 16.94 10.05
CA GLY A 42 2.08 18.04 9.10
C GLY A 42 3.08 17.73 7.99
N VAL A 43 3.67 16.52 7.97
CA VAL A 43 4.54 16.07 6.87
C VAL A 43 3.69 15.45 5.76
N GLU A 44 3.99 15.82 4.51
CA GLU A 44 3.45 15.15 3.34
C GLU A 44 4.19 13.84 3.08
N TYR A 45 3.42 12.76 2.97
CA TYR A 45 3.90 11.44 2.62
C TYR A 45 3.35 11.04 1.26
N PHE A 46 4.20 10.36 0.50
CA PHE A 46 3.87 9.71 -0.75
C PHE A 46 3.82 8.21 -0.52
N TYR A 47 2.88 7.52 -1.15
CA TYR A 47 2.81 6.07 -1.10
C TYR A 47 2.48 5.45 -2.45
N ARG A 48 2.88 4.19 -2.59
CA ARG A 48 2.50 3.29 -3.70
C ARG A 48 2.21 1.90 -3.17
N ILE A 49 1.39 1.16 -3.89
CA ILE A 49 1.13 -0.25 -3.61
C ILE A 49 1.88 -1.10 -4.64
N VAL A 50 2.56 -2.14 -4.17
CA VAL A 50 3.30 -3.11 -4.98
C VAL A 50 2.76 -4.49 -4.73
N GLN A 51 2.38 -5.19 -5.79
CA GLN A 51 2.01 -6.60 -5.70
C GLN A 51 3.25 -7.47 -5.93
N ASP A 52 3.56 -8.34 -4.98
CA ASP A 52 4.68 -9.28 -5.08
C ASP A 52 4.22 -10.65 -5.61
N GLN A 53 3.02 -11.09 -5.25
CA GLN A 53 2.41 -12.33 -5.71
C GLN A 53 0.94 -12.12 -6.11
N ALA A 54 0.57 -12.67 -7.27
CA ALA A 54 -0.81 -12.64 -7.77
C ALA A 54 -1.74 -13.54 -6.94
N VAL A 55 -3.01 -13.15 -6.82
CA VAL A 55 -4.07 -14.08 -6.45
C VAL A 55 -4.37 -14.92 -7.71
N GLU A 56 -4.43 -16.25 -7.57
CA GLU A 56 -4.80 -17.12 -8.70
C GLU A 56 -6.19 -16.74 -9.22
N GLY A 57 -6.32 -16.42 -10.51
CA GLY A 57 -7.58 -16.01 -11.14
C GLY A 57 -7.85 -14.49 -11.15
N THR A 58 -6.91 -13.65 -10.70
CA THR A 58 -6.96 -12.20 -10.91
C THR A 58 -5.89 -11.80 -11.94
N ASP A 59 -6.31 -11.49 -13.17
CA ASP A 59 -5.40 -11.03 -14.23
C ASP A 59 -4.89 -9.59 -14.01
N GLU A 60 -5.58 -8.82 -13.16
CA GLU A 60 -5.19 -7.48 -12.72
C GLU A 60 -5.77 -7.21 -11.34
N ILE A 61 -4.93 -6.88 -10.36
CA ILE A 61 -5.41 -6.00 -9.28
C ILE A 61 -5.40 -4.60 -9.89
N SER A 62 -6.58 -4.05 -10.18
CA SER A 62 -6.78 -2.61 -10.46
C SER A 62 -6.56 -1.80 -9.19
N GLY A 63 -5.46 -2.07 -8.48
CA GLY A 63 -4.97 -1.34 -7.33
C GLY A 63 -4.10 -0.24 -7.85
N SER A 64 -4.71 0.63 -8.65
CA SER A 64 -4.32 2.02 -8.81
C SER A 64 -2.80 2.25 -8.70
N THR A 65 -2.00 1.58 -9.54
CA THR A 65 -0.53 1.66 -9.49
C THR A 65 -0.14 3.10 -9.77
N GLY A 66 0.05 3.87 -8.72
CA GLY A 66 0.08 5.32 -8.77
C GLY A 66 0.74 5.85 -7.51
N ASP A 67 1.43 6.97 -7.67
CA ASP A 67 1.98 7.72 -6.56
C ASP A 67 0.84 8.58 -6.00
N TYR A 68 0.45 8.32 -4.75
CA TYR A 68 -0.53 9.11 -4.02
C TYR A 68 0.16 9.90 -2.93
N SER A 69 -0.43 11.01 -2.47
CA SER A 69 0.04 11.70 -1.29
C SER A 69 -1.07 11.96 -0.27
N PHE A 70 -0.64 12.04 0.98
CA PHE A 70 -1.48 12.47 2.10
C PHE A 70 -0.63 13.26 3.10
N THR A 71 -1.27 14.13 3.87
CA THR A 71 -0.63 14.83 4.99
C THR A 71 -1.01 14.13 6.29
N ALA A 72 -0.01 13.78 7.09
CA ALA A 72 -0.26 13.17 8.39
C ALA A 72 -0.98 14.17 9.32
N VAL A 73 -2.08 13.72 9.91
CA VAL A 73 -2.84 14.46 10.93
C VAL A 73 -2.67 13.76 12.27
N ALA A 74 -2.55 14.53 13.35
CA ALA A 74 -2.58 13.95 14.69
C ALA A 74 -3.95 13.29 14.95
N ILE A 75 -3.92 12.11 15.56
CA ILE A 75 -5.10 11.32 15.94
C ILE A 75 -5.45 11.61 17.40
#